data_AF-A0A3D8VPV4-F1
#
_entry.id   AF-A0A3D8VPV4-F1
#
_cell.length_a   1.000
_cell.length_b   1.000
_cell.length_c   1.000
_cell.angle_alpha   90.00
_cell.angle_beta   90.00
_cell.angle_gamma   90.00
#
_symmetry.space_group_name_H-M   'P 1'
#
loop_
_entity.id
_entity.type
_entity.pdbx_description
1 polymer ?
#
loop_
_entity_poly.entity_id
_entity_poly.type
_entity_poly.pdbx_seq_one_letter_code
_entity_poly.pdbx_strand_id
1 'polypeptide(L)' 'FVQFRCRLVQENIIDEEAIFIDGTKIEANANKFTFVWRKAVEHYSASLIEKSNRLYDELVEKEIIPEIQREN' A
#
# COMPACT_ATOMS: atom_id res chain seq x y z
N PHE A 1 -22.11 26.12 5.79
CA PHE A 1 -21.19 25.15 5.14
C PHE A 1 -21.80 23.74 5.07
N VAL A 2 -22.19 23.13 6.19
CA VAL A 2 -22.76 21.75 6.23
C VAL A 2 -24.05 21.60 5.40
N GLN A 3 -25.04 22.48 5.58
CA GLN A 3 -26.30 22.42 4.81
C GLN A 3 -26.12 22.58 3.30
N PHE A 4 -25.14 23.41 2.88
CA PHE A 4 -24.82 23.62 1.47
C PHE A 4 -24.23 22.34 0.86
N ARG A 5 -23.26 21.70 1.54
CA ARG A 5 -22.71 20.40 1.13
C ARG A 5 -23.79 19.33 1.02
N CYS A 6 -24.64 19.18 2.03
CA CYS A 6 -25.71 18.17 2.01
C CYS A 6 -26.62 18.34 0.79
N ARG A 7 -26.97 19.58 0.44
CA ARG A 7 -27.80 19.84 -0.74
C ARG A 7 -27.07 19.50 -2.05
N LEU A 8 -25.78 19.80 -2.16
CA LEU A 8 -25.01 19.44 -3.36
C LEU A 8 -24.86 17.91 -3.55
N VAL A 9 -24.73 17.16 -2.46
CA VAL A 9 -24.74 15.68 -2.50
C VAL A 9 -26.12 15.16 -2.88
N GLN A 10 -27.19 15.68 -2.27
CA GLN A 10 -28.57 15.26 -2.57
C GLN A 10 -28.95 15.46 -4.04
N GLU A 11 -28.47 16.54 -4.64
CA GLU A 11 -28.68 16.86 -6.05
C GLU A 11 -27.68 16.17 -7.00
N ASN A 12 -26.83 15.26 -6.49
CA ASN A 12 -25.75 14.58 -7.23
C ASN A 12 -24.81 15.54 -7.99
N ILE A 13 -24.60 16.74 -7.46
CA ILE A 13 -23.68 17.74 -8.03
C ILE A 13 -22.24 17.44 -7.57
N ILE A 14 -22.08 16.78 -6.42
CA ILE A 14 -20.79 16.33 -5.89
C ILE A 14 -20.88 14.90 -5.35
N ASP A 15 -19.86 14.09 -5.58
CA ASP A 15 -19.76 12.72 -5.06
C ASP A 15 -19.31 12.71 -3.60
N GLU A 16 -19.86 11.80 -2.79
CA GLU A 16 -19.47 11.60 -1.39
C GLU A 16 -18.10 10.91 -1.21
N GLU A 17 -17.52 10.36 -2.28
CA GLU A 17 -16.36 9.47 -2.24
C GLU A 17 -14.99 10.19 -2.18
N ALA A 18 -14.96 11.52 -2.29
CA ALA A 18 -13.70 12.25 -2.26
C ALA A 18 -13.17 12.37 -0.82
N ILE A 19 -12.16 11.58 -0.49
CA ILE A 19 -11.43 11.66 0.78
C ILE A 19 -10.32 12.71 0.62
N PHE A 20 -10.22 13.63 1.58
CA PHE A 20 -9.15 14.62 1.62
C PHE A 20 -8.27 14.36 2.84
N ILE A 21 -6.96 14.19 2.59
CA ILE A 21 -5.94 14.10 3.64
C ILE A 21 -4.94 15.22 3.38
N ASP A 22 -4.69 16.07 4.39
CA ASP A 22 -3.78 17.21 4.32
C ASP A 22 -3.99 18.12 3.09
N GLY A 23 -5.25 18.38 2.75
CA GLY A 23 -5.62 19.23 1.61
C GLY A 23 -5.44 18.58 0.23
N THR A 24 -4.96 17.34 0.17
CA THR A 24 -4.83 16.57 -1.07
C THR A 24 -6.12 15.81 -1.35
N LYS A 25 -6.70 16.01 -2.54
CA LYS A 25 -7.87 15.25 -3.02
C LYS A 25 -7.43 13.84 -3.41
N ILE A 26 -7.80 12.85 -2.62
CA ILE A 26 -7.67 11.43 -2.98
C ILE A 26 -8.99 11.03 -3.66
N GLU A 27 -9.04 11.14 -4.98
CA GLU A 27 -10.13 10.55 -5.75
C GLU A 27 -9.94 9.03 -5.76
N ALA A 28 -10.84 8.30 -5.10
CA ALA A 28 -10.85 6.83 -5.07
C ALA A 28 -11.29 6.22 -6.42
N ASN A 29 -10.84 6.77 -7.55
CA ASN A 29 -10.97 6.08 -8.83
C ASN A 29 -9.94 4.95 -8.90
N ALA A 30 -10.17 3.91 -8.11
CA ALA A 30 -9.35 2.71 -8.06
C ALA A 30 -9.17 2.13 -9.47
N ASN A 31 -10.24 2.17 -10.28
CA ASN A 31 -10.26 1.68 -11.67
C ASN A 31 -9.26 2.37 -12.61
N LYS A 32 -8.86 3.62 -12.36
CA LYS A 32 -7.88 4.35 -13.18
C LYS A 32 -6.45 3.85 -13.00
N PHE A 33 -6.14 3.33 -11.81
CA PHE A 33 -4.78 2.90 -11.47
C PHE A 33 -4.65 1.38 -11.27
N THR A 34 -5.75 0.61 -11.25
CA THR A 34 -5.71 -0.87 -11.13
C THR A 34 -4.79 -1.51 -12.17
N PHE A 35 -4.83 -1.07 -13.43
CA PHE A 35 -3.96 -1.62 -14.49
C PHE A 35 -2.47 -1.27 -14.30
N VAL A 36 -2.18 -0.08 -13.78
CA VAL A 36 -0.82 0.38 -13.51
C VAL A 36 -0.25 -0.36 -12.29
N TRP A 37 -1.04 -0.47 -11.22
CA TRP A 37 -0.68 -1.20 -10.01
C TRP A 37 -0.48 -2.69 -10.29
N ARG A 38 -1.39 -3.33 -11.02
CA ARG A 38 -1.26 -4.74 -11.39
C ARG A 38 0.04 -5.00 -12.16
N LYS A 39 0.35 -4.18 -13.17
CA LYS A 39 1.58 -4.33 -13.96
C LYS A 39 2.84 -4.13 -13.10
N ALA A 40 2.84 -3.15 -12.21
CA ALA A 40 3.97 -2.91 -11.30
C ALA A 40 4.14 -4.09 -10.32
N VAL A 41 3.05 -4.58 -9.72
CA VAL A 41 3.06 -5.73 -8.82
C VAL A 41 3.58 -6.97 -9.54
N GLU A 42 3.07 -7.28 -10.73
CA GLU A 42 3.55 -8.42 -11.54
C GLU A 42 5.04 -8.30 -11.88
N HIS A 43 5.52 -7.10 -12.21
CA HIS A 43 6.92 -6.89 -12.58
C HIS A 43 7.88 -7.01 -11.40
N TYR A 44 7.52 -6.44 -10.23
CA TYR A 44 8.44 -6.37 -9.10
C TYR A 44 8.29 -7.52 -8.09
N SER A 45 7.15 -8.23 -8.06
CA SER A 45 6.87 -9.25 -7.05
C SER A 45 7.95 -10.34 -6.98
N ALA A 46 8.39 -10.87 -8.11
CA ALA A 46 9.42 -11.93 -8.13
C ALA A 46 10.74 -11.45 -7.53
N SER A 47 11.19 -10.25 -7.92
CA SER A 47 12.43 -9.65 -7.40
C SER A 47 12.32 -9.30 -5.90
N LEU A 48 11.12 -8.98 -5.42
CA LEU A 48 10.87 -8.67 -4.03
C LEU A 48 10.97 -9.94 -3.17
N ILE A 49 10.38 -11.04 -3.64
CA ILE A 49 10.45 -12.35 -2.98
C ILE A 49 11.89 -12.83 -2.91
N GLU A 50 12.64 -12.74 -4.01
CA GLU A 50 14.06 -13.12 -4.03
C GLU A 50 14.89 -12.33 -3.02
N LYS A 51 14.71 -11.01 -2.97
CA LYS A 51 15.41 -10.15 -1.98
C LYS A 51 15.01 -10.49 -0.55
N SER A 52 13.73 -10.76 -0.31
CA SER A 52 13.23 -11.15 1.01
C SER A 52 13.86 -12.46 1.49
N ASN A 53 13.91 -13.47 0.62
CA ASN A 53 14.52 -14.76 0.96
C ASN A 53 16.01 -14.61 1.25
N ARG A 54 16.74 -13.85 0.41
CA ARG A 54 18.15 -13.59 0.65
C ARG A 54 18.40 -12.90 1.99
N LEU A 55 17.60 -11.89 2.33
CA LEU A 55 17.72 -11.19 3.61
C LEU A 55 17.43 -12.12 4.79
N TYR A 56 16.45 -13.02 4.64
CA TYR A 56 16.13 -14.02 5.65
C TYR A 56 17.30 -14.99 5.87
N ASP A 57 17.87 -15.53 4.79
CA ASP A 57 19.02 -16.43 4.87
C ASP A 57 20.23 -15.76 5.53
N GLU A 58 20.51 -14.51 5.17
CA GLU A 58 21.59 -13.72 5.80
C GLU A 58 21.36 -13.51 7.30
N LEU A 59 20.12 -13.24 7.73
CA LEU A 59 19.78 -13.05 9.14
C LEU A 59 19.96 -14.36 9.94
N VAL A 60 19.51 -15.47 9.37
CA VAL A 60 19.65 -16.80 9.98
C VAL A 60 21.13 -17.14 10.18
N GLU A 61 21.96 -16.93 9.15
CA GLU A 61 23.38 -17.24 9.19
C GLU A 61 24.16 -16.36 10.17
N LYS A 62 23.89 -15.05 10.16
CA LYS A 62 24.70 -14.08 10.91
C LYS A 62 24.28 -13.92 12.36
N GLU A 63 23.01 -14.11 12.67
CA GLU A 63 22.46 -13.80 14.00
C GLU A 63 21.93 -15.05 14.70
N ILE A 64 21.07 -15.83 14.02
CA ILE A 64 20.34 -16.93 14.69
C ILE A 64 21.26 -18.12 14.97
N ILE A 65 22.00 -18.62 13.97
CA ILE A 65 22.89 -19.78 14.14
C ILE A 65 23.97 -19.53 15.21
N PRO A 66 24.68 -18.38 15.20
CA PRO A 66 25.68 -18.09 16.22
C PRO A 66 25.10 -17.97 17.64
N GLU A 67 23.88 -17.44 17.79
CA GLU A 67 23.25 -17.32 19.11
C GLU A 67 22.83 -18.69 19.65
N ILE A 68 22.25 -19.56 18.81
CA ILE A 68 21.94 -20.96 19.18
C ILE A 68 23.21 -21.71 19.62
N GLN A 69 24.34 -21.46 18.97
CA GLN A 69 25.62 -22.08 19.34
C GLN A 69 26.19 -21.55 20.67
N ARG A 70 25.82 -20.34 21.10
CA ARG A 70 26.23 -19.78 22.40
C ARG A 70 25.36 -20.27 23.55
N GLU A 71 24.10 -20.60 23.28
CA GLU A 71 23.14 -21.09 24.29
C GLU A 71 23.28 -22.60 24.57
N ASN A 72 23.99 -23.36 23.73
CA ASN A 72 24.33 -24.79 23.92
C ASN A 72 25.71 -24.98 24.55
#